data_AF-A0A1G9B7N4-F1
#
_entry.id   AF-A0A1G9B7N4-F1
#
_cell.length_a   1.000
_cell.length_b   1.000
_cell.length_c   1.000
_cell.angle_alpha   90.00
_cell.angle_beta   90.00
_cell.angle_gamma   90.00
#
_symmetry.space_group_name_H-M   'P 1'
#
loop_
_entity.id
_entity.type
_entity.pdbx_description
1 polymer ?
#
loop_
_entity_poly.entity_id
_entity_poly.type
_entity_poly.pdbx_seq_one_letter_code
_entity_poly.pdbx_strand_id
1 'polypeptide(L)' 'MDTKAFQWLNFILTFIAVIAIYYFLHDSIPEYFRIPLMIGLVIIVVVSLIVAFRRETPARSKDDDDGDRER' A
#
# COMPACT_ATOMS: atom_id res chain seq x y z
N MET A 1 10.18 -6.09 18.99
CA MET A 1 9.08 -6.38 18.05
C MET A 1 9.54 -5.91 16.68
N ASP A 2 9.69 -6.82 15.74
CA ASP A 2 10.29 -6.57 14.43
C ASP A 2 9.53 -5.49 13.65
N THR A 3 10.10 -4.29 13.57
CA THR A 3 9.57 -3.14 12.82
C THR A 3 9.31 -3.49 11.35
N LYS A 4 10.05 -4.48 10.82
CA LYS A 4 9.87 -5.04 9.48
C LYS A 4 8.54 -5.80 9.30
N ALA A 5 8.04 -6.46 10.35
CA ALA A 5 6.77 -7.17 10.32
C ALA A 5 5.58 -6.19 10.20
N PHE A 6 5.64 -5.04 10.89
CA PHE A 6 4.64 -3.98 10.74
C PHE A 6 4.65 -3.35 9.35
N GLN A 7 5.82 -3.25 8.71
CA GLN A 7 5.94 -2.72 7.35
C GLN A 7 5.29 -3.67 6.32
N TRP A 8 5.52 -4.96 6.47
CA TRP A 8 4.88 -6.02 5.67
C TRP A 8 3.37 -6.12 5.92
N LEU A 9 2.94 -5.94 7.18
CA LEU A 9 1.52 -5.95 7.53
C LEU A 9 0.74 -4.84 6.81
N ASN A 10 1.29 -3.62 6.76
CA ASN A 10 0.66 -2.51 6.05
C ASN A 10 0.55 -2.79 4.54
N PHE A 11 1.56 -3.41 3.94
CA PHE A 11 1.52 -3.79 2.52
C PHE A 11 0.41 -4.81 2.24
N ILE A 12 0.35 -5.87 3.04
CA ILE A 12 -0.68 -6.92 2.94
C ILE A 12 -2.08 -6.33 3.19
N LEU A 13 -2.24 -5.47 4.19
CA LEU A 13 -3.50 -4.82 4.50
C LEU A 13 -4.00 -3.96 3.33
N THR A 14 -3.09 -3.21 2.70
CA THR A 14 -3.41 -2.41 1.51
C THR A 14 -3.83 -3.30 0.34
N PHE A 15 -3.14 -4.43 0.14
CA PHE A 15 -3.46 -5.39 -0.90
C PHE A 15 -4.85 -6.02 -0.71
N ILE A 16 -5.17 -6.43 0.52
CA ILE A 16 -6.48 -6.99 0.88
C ILE A 16 -7.58 -5.94 0.70
N ALA A 17 -7.36 -4.69 1.13
CA ALA A 17 -8.32 -3.62 0.97
C ALA A 17 -8.64 -3.36 -0.52
N VAL A 18 -7.62 -3.37 -1.37
CA VAL A 18 -7.77 -3.18 -2.82
C VAL A 18 -8.55 -4.32 -3.47
N ILE A 19 -8.31 -5.57 -3.06
CA ILE A 19 -9.07 -6.74 -3.52
C ILE A 19 -10.52 -6.69 -3.03
N ALA A 20 -10.76 -6.27 -1.78
CA ALA A 20 -12.11 -6.12 -1.26
C ALA A 20 -12.91 -5.08 -2.05
N ILE A 21 -12.28 -3.94 -2.37
CA ILE A 21 -12.88 -2.90 -3.22
C ILE A 21 -13.17 -3.45 -4.62
N TYR A 22 -12.24 -4.23 -5.21
CA TYR A 22 -12.46 -4.88 -6.51
C TYR A 22 -13.71 -5.76 -6.49
N TYR A 23 -13.79 -6.71 -5.56
CA TYR A 23 -14.92 -7.65 -5.51
C TYR A 23 -16.24 -6.93 -5.25
N PHE A 24 -16.24 -5.96 -4.34
CA PHE A 24 -17.42 -5.18 -4.01
C PHE A 24 -17.95 -4.37 -5.20
N LEU A 25 -17.07 -3.70 -5.94
CA LEU A 25 -17.45 -2.93 -7.12
C LEU A 25 -17.70 -3.80 -8.36
N HIS A 26 -16.98 -4.91 -8.52
CA HIS A 26 -17.13 -5.79 -9.67
C HIS A 26 -18.53 -6.45 -9.71
N ASP A 27 -19.09 -6.79 -8.54
CA ASP A 27 -20.43 -7.36 -8.43
C ASP A 27 -21.54 -6.28 -8.59
N SER A 28 -21.24 -5.04 -8.19
CA SER A 28 -22.23 -3.95 -8.15
C SER A 28 -22.31 -3.09 -9.41
N ILE A 29 -21.31 -3.11 -10.31
CA ILE A 29 -21.25 -2.17 -11.46
C ILE A 29 -21.45 -2.87 -12.81
N PRO A 30 -22.22 -2.28 -13.76
CA PRO A 30 -22.36 -2.78 -15.13
C PRO A 30 -21.03 -2.98 -15.89
N GLU A 31 -21.03 -3.95 -16.81
CA GLU A 31 -19.85 -4.44 -17.55
C GLU A 31 -18.99 -3.35 -18.21
N TYR A 32 -19.60 -2.24 -18.64
CA TYR A 32 -18.88 -1.11 -19.24
C TYR A 32 -17.82 -0.50 -18.30
N PHE A 33 -18.04 -0.56 -16.98
CA PHE A 33 -17.11 -0.04 -15.99
C PHE A 33 -16.06 -1.06 -15.52
N ARG A 34 -16.14 -2.33 -15.95
CA ARG A 34 -15.14 -3.34 -15.58
C ARG A 34 -13.76 -3.00 -16.13
N ILE A 35 -13.68 -2.44 -17.34
CA ILE A 35 -12.42 -2.00 -17.95
C ILE A 35 -11.77 -0.86 -17.13
N PRO A 36 -12.49 0.26 -16.84
CA PRO A 36 -12.00 1.29 -15.91
C PRO A 36 -11.58 0.75 -14.55
N LEU A 37 -12.37 -0.17 -13.96
CA LEU A 37 -12.09 -0.77 -12.66
C LEU A 37 -10.77 -1.55 -12.67
N MET A 38 -10.55 -2.36 -13.70
CA MET A 38 -9.33 -3.15 -13.88
C MET A 38 -8.12 -2.25 -14.07
N ILE A 39 -8.25 -1.17 -14.86
CA ILE A 39 -7.19 -0.16 -15.02
C ILE A 39 -6.87 0.52 -13.69
N GLY A 40 -7.90 0.91 -12.93
CA GLY A 40 -7.73 1.51 -11.60
C GLY A 40 -6.98 0.59 -10.63
N LEU A 41 -7.29 -0.70 -10.63
CA LEU A 41 -6.56 -1.70 -9.85
C LEU A 41 -5.10 -1.83 -10.24
N VAL A 42 -4.81 -1.90 -11.55
CA VAL A 42 -3.44 -1.95 -12.04
C VAL A 42 -2.66 -0.72 -11.58
N ILE A 43 -3.25 0.48 -11.66
CA ILE A 43 -2.61 1.71 -11.15
C ILE A 43 -2.32 1.60 -9.65
N ILE A 44 -3.28 1.13 -8.84
CA ILE A 44 -3.08 1.00 -7.40
C ILE A 44 -1.95 0.01 -7.09
N VAL A 45 -1.90 -1.13 -7.78
CA VAL A 45 -0.83 -2.12 -7.62
C VAL A 45 0.54 -1.52 -7.99
N VAL A 46 0.63 -0.81 -9.12
CA VAL A 46 1.85 -0.13 -9.56
C VAL A 46 2.29 0.94 -8.56
N VAL A 47 1.38 1.76 -8.06
CA VAL A 47 1.69 2.78 -7.03
C VAL A 47 2.15 2.11 -5.74
N SER A 48 1.51 1.02 -5.32
CA SER A 48 1.90 0.27 -4.12
C SER A 48 3.31 -0.33 -4.27
N LEU A 49 3.63 -0.89 -5.44
CA LEU A 49 4.99 -1.35 -5.77
C LEU A 49 5.99 -0.20 -5.76
N ILE A 50 5.68 0.94 -6.40
CA ILE A 50 6.57 2.11 -6.39
C ILE A 50 6.82 2.59 -4.96
N VAL A 51 5.79 2.65 -4.11
CA VAL A 51 5.91 3.04 -2.70
C VAL A 51 6.71 2.02 -1.90
N ALA A 52 6.53 0.72 -2.15
CA ALA A 52 7.33 -0.35 -1.54
C ALA A 52 8.81 -0.23 -1.95
N PHE A 53 9.09 -0.15 -3.25
CA PHE A 53 10.44 0.05 -3.78
C PHE A 53 11.08 1.37 -3.32
N ARG A 54 10.32 2.46 -3.18
CA ARG A 54 10.80 3.73 -2.60
C ARG A 54 11.10 3.63 -1.11
N ARG A 55 10.48 2.71 -0.38
CA ARG A 55 10.84 2.42 1.01
C ARG A 55 12.08 1.54 1.09
N GLU A 56 12.29 0.67 0.11
CA GLU A 56 13.49 -0.18 -0.01
C GLU A 56 14.73 0.60 -0.46
N THR A 57 14.57 1.68 -1.24
CA THR A 57 15.64 2.66 -1.47
C THR A 57 15.67 3.62 -0.27
N PRO A 58 16.76 3.66 0.52
CA PRO A 58 16.81 4.39 1.77
C PRO A 58 16.92 5.90 1.52
N ALA A 59 15.80 6.56 1.24
CA ALA A 59 15.67 8.00 1.37
C ALA A 59 14.91 8.38 2.66
N ARG A 60 14.92 7.49 3.67
CA ARG A 60 14.41 7.80 5.01
C ARG A 60 15.28 7.20 6.11
N SER A 61 16.54 7.62 6.12
CA SER A 61 17.28 7.80 7.37
C SER A 61 16.88 9.17 7.97
N LYS A 62 15.69 9.25 8.56
CA LYS A 62 15.32 10.29 9.53
C LYS A 62 13.92 10.01 10.05
N ASP A 63 13.85 9.22 11.11
CA ASP A 63 12.83 9.33 12.17
C ASP A 63 13.22 8.47 13.39
N ASP A 64 14.53 8.28 13.61
CA ASP A 64 15.07 7.64 14.81
C ASP A 64 16.09 8.60 15.47
N ASP A 65 15.71 9.84 15.77
CA ASP A 65 16.47 10.70 16.71
C ASP A 65 15.67 11.95 17.13
N ASP A 66 14.65 11.81 17.98
CA ASP A 66 14.29 12.89 18.92
C ASP A 66 13.52 12.25 20.08
N GLY A 67 14.29 11.78 21.07
CA GLY A 67 13.75 11.14 22.27
C GLY A 67 14.77 10.97 23.39
N ASP A 68 16.07 11.11 23.08
CA ASP A 68 17.13 11.16 24.09
C ASP A 68 17.69 12.58 24.20
N ARG A 69 16.87 13.49 24.73
CA ARG A 69 17.40 14.71 25.34
C ARG A 69 17.69 14.39 26.80
N GLU A 70 18.96 14.09 27.02
CA GLU A 70 19.67 14.13 28.29
C GLU A 70 19.16 15.26 29.21
N ARG A 71 18.75 14.90 30.43
CA ARG A 71 19.34 15.33 31.73
C ARG A 71 18.37 15.14 32.88
#